data_AF-A0A1I4Z074-F1
#
_entry.id   AF-A0A1I4Z074-F1
#
_cell.length_a   1.000
_cell.length_b   1.000
_cell.length_c   1.000
_cell.angle_alpha   90.00
_cell.angle_beta   90.00
_cell.angle_gamma   90.00
#
_symmetry.space_group_name_H-M   'P 1'
#
loop_
_entity.id
_entity.type
_entity.pdbx_description
1 polymer ?
#
loop_
_entity_poly.entity_id
_entity_poly.type
_entity_poly.pdbx_seq_one_letter_code
_entity_poly.pdbx_strand_id
1 'polypeptide(L)'
;FGRVLVSIRDNPARARALGYPVDRYRLLAFVLSAGLSGLAGGVFAVGHGFASLEGVYWTTSGQAVMMVILGGIGTLWGGAIGAALVVQLQDFLATAGFQETGIVTGSIFIVIVLLFRRGIWGTARHLLTTRHPPTPDQPAPETKEPVDTPA
;
A
#
# COMPACT_ATOMS: atom_id res chain seq x y z
N PHE A 1 2.99 -2.97 -17.91
CA PHE A 1 2.87 -3.90 -16.76
C PHE A 1 1.75 -3.51 -15.80
N GLY A 2 1.82 -2.36 -15.12
CA GLY A 2 0.79 -1.95 -14.12
C GLY A 2 -0.66 -1.91 -14.65
N ARG A 3 -0.92 -1.24 -15.80
CA ARG A 3 -2.26 -1.22 -16.42
C ARG A 3 -2.79 -2.60 -16.81
N VAL A 4 -1.89 -3.52 -17.18
CA VAL A 4 -2.27 -4.91 -17.51
C VAL A 4 -2.65 -5.67 -16.24
N LEU A 5 -1.92 -5.49 -15.14
CA LEU A 5 -2.28 -6.05 -13.83
C LEU A 5 -3.61 -5.51 -13.29
N VAL A 6 -3.89 -4.21 -13.48
CA VAL A 6 -5.19 -3.63 -13.12
C VAL A 6 -6.33 -4.26 -13.94
N SER A 7 -6.14 -4.40 -15.25
CA SER A 7 -7.10 -5.11 -16.13
C SER A 7 -7.34 -6.56 -15.69
N ILE A 8 -6.27 -7.27 -15.31
CA ILE A 8 -6.36 -8.64 -14.78
C ILE A 8 -7.12 -8.68 -13.44
N ARG A 9 -6.91 -7.68 -12.57
CA ARG A 9 -7.61 -7.57 -11.28
C ARG A 9 -9.10 -7.35 -11.45
N ASP A 10 -9.48 -6.49 -12.39
CA ASP A 10 -10.88 -6.10 -12.59
C ASP A 10 -11.67 -7.18 -13.32
N ASN A 11 -11.10 -7.80 -14.37
CA ASN A 11 -11.72 -8.94 -15.06
C ASN A 11 -10.69 -9.87 -15.73
N PRO A 12 -10.31 -10.98 -15.09
CA PRO A 12 -9.29 -11.90 -15.63
C PRO A 12 -9.77 -12.70 -16.84
N ALA A 13 -11.08 -12.91 -17.00
CA ALA A 13 -11.63 -13.56 -18.20
C ALA A 13 -11.52 -12.65 -19.43
N ARG A 14 -11.81 -11.35 -19.26
CA ARG A 14 -11.67 -10.34 -20.32
C ARG A 14 -10.22 -10.13 -20.74
N ALA A 15 -9.29 -10.12 -19.79
CA ALA A 15 -7.86 -10.01 -20.09
C ALA A 15 -7.34 -11.19 -20.93
N ARG A 16 -7.80 -12.42 -20.64
CA ARG A 16 -7.48 -13.61 -21.45
C ARG A 16 -8.06 -13.53 -22.86
N ALA A 17 -9.29 -13.03 -23.02
CA ALA A 17 -9.92 -12.86 -24.32
C ALA A 17 -9.18 -11.85 -25.23
N LEU A 18 -8.52 -10.84 -24.64
CA LEU A 18 -7.65 -9.90 -25.36
C LEU A 18 -6.27 -10.48 -25.71
N GLY A 19 -6.01 -11.76 -25.40
CA GLY A 19 -4.73 -12.43 -25.69
C GLY A 19 -3.66 -12.24 -24.62
N TYR A 20 -3.96 -11.66 -23.45
CA TYR A 20 -2.98 -11.53 -22.38
C TYR A 20 -2.81 -12.87 -21.61
N PRO A 21 -1.58 -13.38 -21.46
CA PRO A 21 -1.31 -14.58 -20.66
C PRO A 21 -1.37 -14.26 -19.16
N VAL A 22 -2.57 -14.25 -18.59
CA VAL A 22 -2.86 -13.86 -17.19
C VAL A 22 -1.99 -14.62 -16.17
N ASP A 23 -1.78 -15.91 -16.36
CA ASP A 23 -1.02 -16.74 -15.43
C ASP A 23 0.46 -16.31 -15.35
N ARG A 24 1.06 -15.94 -16.49
CA ARG A 24 2.44 -15.44 -16.52
C ARG A 24 2.57 -14.10 -15.82
N TYR A 25 1.61 -13.19 -16.00
CA TYR A 25 1.61 -11.89 -15.32
C TYR A 25 1.42 -12.05 -13.81
N ARG A 26 0.57 -12.99 -13.37
CA ARG A 26 0.37 -13.29 -11.95
C ARG A 26 1.61 -13.93 -11.32
N LEU A 27 2.25 -14.87 -12.02
CA LEU A 27 3.50 -15.48 -11.58
C LEU A 27 4.63 -14.44 -11.48
N LEU A 28 4.76 -13.55 -12.47
CA LEU A 28 5.77 -12.49 -12.44
C LEU A 28 5.55 -11.55 -11.25
N ALA A 29 4.30 -11.14 -11.00
CA ALA A 29 3.96 -10.29 -9.86
C ALA A 29 4.26 -10.99 -8.52
N PHE A 30 4.01 -12.30 -8.42
CA PHE A 30 4.35 -13.10 -7.26
C PHE A 30 5.86 -13.19 -7.04
N VAL A 31 6.63 -13.56 -8.07
CA VAL A 31 8.10 -13.70 -7.99
C VAL A 31 8.76 -12.37 -7.62
N LEU A 32 8.31 -11.26 -8.20
CA LEU A 32 8.82 -9.93 -7.85
C LEU A 32 8.53 -9.58 -6.38
N SER A 33 7.32 -9.87 -5.90
CA SER A 33 6.94 -9.59 -4.51
C SER A 33 7.71 -10.48 -3.52
N ALA A 34 7.80 -11.78 -3.83
CA ALA A 34 8.54 -12.74 -3.02
C ALA A 34 10.05 -12.42 -2.97
N GLY A 35 10.64 -11.99 -4.10
CA GLY A 35 12.02 -11.55 -4.17
C GLY A 35 12.28 -10.34 -3.28
N LEU A 36 11.43 -9.31 -3.34
CA LEU A 36 11.54 -8.13 -2.48
C LEU A 36 11.37 -8.47 -0.98
N SER A 37 10.38 -9.31 -0.64
CA SER A 37 10.18 -9.77 0.74
C SER A 37 11.35 -10.60 1.25
N GLY A 38 11.90 -11.48 0.42
CA GLY A 38 13.07 -12.30 0.77
C GLY A 38 14.32 -11.47 0.98
N LEU A 39 14.56 -10.47 0.14
CA LEU A 39 15.66 -9.52 0.32
C LEU A 39 15.51 -8.72 1.61
N ALA A 40 14.31 -8.21 1.90
CA ALA A 40 14.03 -7.49 3.14
C ALA A 40 14.26 -8.37 4.39
N GLY A 41 13.77 -9.61 4.38
CA GLY A 41 14.00 -10.57 5.46
C GLY A 41 15.48 -10.96 5.62
N GLY A 42 16.20 -11.12 4.52
CA GLY A 42 17.64 -11.39 4.52
C GLY A 42 18.44 -10.24 5.15
N VAL A 43 18.14 -9.00 4.78
CA VAL A 43 18.76 -7.80 5.40
C VAL A 43 18.42 -7.72 6.89
N PHE A 44 17.17 -8.00 7.27
CA PHE A 44 16.75 -8.02 8.67
C PHE A 44 17.52 -9.05 9.50
N ALA A 45 17.66 -10.28 8.99
CA ALA A 45 18.37 -11.36 9.67
C ALA A 45 19.88 -11.08 9.82
N VAL A 46 20.51 -10.51 8.78
CA VAL A 46 21.93 -10.10 8.85
C VAL A 46 22.12 -8.95 9.84
N GLY A 47 21.19 -7.99 9.88
CA GLY A 47 21.25 -6.86 10.80
C GLY A 47 21.10 -7.23 12.28
N HIS A 48 20.26 -8.22 12.59
CA HIS A 48 20.00 -8.65 13.97
C HIS A 48 20.91 -9.78 14.46
N GLY A 49 21.57 -10.51 13.55
CA GLY A 49 22.54 -11.57 13.89
C GLY A 49 21.94 -12.88 14.41
N PHE A 50 20.64 -12.91 14.71
CA PHE A 50 19.89 -14.12 15.07
C PHE A 50 18.44 -14.02 14.61
N ALA A 51 17.83 -15.17 14.29
CA ALA A 51 16.42 -15.26 13.98
C ALA A 51 15.66 -15.73 15.23
N SER A 52 14.89 -14.84 15.86
CA SER A 52 14.02 -15.21 16.97
C SER A 52 12.73 -15.86 16.47
N LEU A 53 12.19 -16.82 17.25
CA LEU A 53 10.89 -17.45 16.96
C LEU A 53 9.74 -16.43 16.98
N GLU A 54 9.92 -15.31 17.68
CA GLU A 54 8.97 -14.20 17.78
C GLU A 54 8.65 -13.59 16.42
N GLY A 55 9.61 -13.51 15.50
CA GLY A 55 9.40 -13.02 14.14
C GLY A 55 8.48 -13.89 13.26
N VAL A 56 8.26 -15.15 13.64
CA VAL A 56 7.45 -16.12 12.87
C VAL A 56 6.01 -16.22 13.40
N TYR A 57 5.70 -15.54 14.50
CA TYR A 57 4.34 -15.51 15.03
C TYR A 57 3.37 -14.75 14.10
N TRP A 58 2.10 -15.14 14.17
CA TRP A 58 1.03 -14.51 13.40
C TRP A 58 0.91 -13.01 13.69
N THR A 59 1.29 -12.57 14.88
CA THR A 59 1.28 -11.16 15.31
C THR A 59 2.17 -10.29 14.42
N THR A 60 3.33 -10.79 13.99
CA THR A 60 4.26 -10.09 13.08
C THR A 60 3.59 -9.76 11.75
N SER A 61 2.77 -10.67 11.22
CA SER A 61 2.00 -10.42 10.00
C SER A 61 0.93 -9.35 10.21
N GLY A 62 0.28 -9.34 11.39
CA GLY A 62 -0.67 -8.30 11.78
C GLY A 62 -0.03 -6.91 11.91
N GLN A 63 1.18 -6.84 12.49
CA GLN A 63 1.95 -5.61 12.58
C GLN A 63 2.37 -5.09 11.20
N ALA A 64 2.84 -5.96 10.31
CA ALA A 64 3.20 -5.57 8.94
C ALA A 64 1.99 -4.99 8.18
N VAL A 65 0.82 -5.63 8.29
CA VAL A 65 -0.42 -5.09 7.70
C VAL A 65 -0.79 -3.75 8.33
N MET A 66 -0.68 -3.62 9.65
CA MET A 66 -0.97 -2.37 10.36
C MET A 66 -0.04 -1.22 9.92
N MET A 67 1.26 -1.47 9.76
CA MET A 67 2.22 -0.49 9.23
C MET A 67 1.82 0.00 7.84
N VAL A 68 1.35 -0.89 6.95
CA VAL A 68 0.91 -0.53 5.61
C VAL A 68 -0.40 0.27 5.63
N ILE A 69 -1.36 -0.13 6.46
CA ILE A 69 -2.63 0.59 6.61
C ILE A 69 -2.39 1.99 7.17
N LEU A 70 -1.53 2.11 8.18
CA LEU A 70 -1.14 3.39 8.78
C LEU A 70 -0.46 4.31 7.77
N GLY A 71 0.43 3.76 6.94
CA GLY A 71 1.13 4.50 5.90
C GLY A 71 0.24 4.96 4.73
N GLY A 72 -0.82 4.20 4.44
CA GLY A 72 -1.83 4.52 3.42
C GLY A 72 -2.05 3.37 2.43
N ILE A 73 -3.30 2.91 2.33
CA ILE A 73 -3.71 1.79 1.49
C ILE A 73 -3.63 2.18 0.01
N GLY A 74 -2.99 1.34 -0.82
CA GLY A 74 -2.98 1.50 -2.28
C GLY A 74 -1.84 2.34 -2.85
N THR A 75 -0.82 2.70 -2.05
CA THR A 75 0.40 3.34 -2.55
C THR A 75 1.64 2.60 -2.07
N LEU A 76 2.60 2.36 -2.99
CA LEU A 76 3.86 1.69 -2.67
C LEU A 76 4.66 2.49 -1.61
N TRP A 77 4.62 3.82 -1.71
CA TRP A 77 5.31 4.73 -0.80
C TRP A 77 4.66 4.84 0.59
N GLY A 78 3.33 4.73 0.67
CA GLY A 78 2.61 4.77 1.95
C GLY A 78 3.11 3.67 2.89
N GLY A 79 3.18 2.42 2.42
CA GLY A 79 3.66 1.30 3.23
C GLY A 79 5.11 1.48 3.73
N ALA A 80 6.02 1.96 2.86
CA ALA A 80 7.41 2.18 3.25
C ALA A 80 7.56 3.28 4.33
N ILE A 81 6.84 4.40 4.16
CA ILE A 81 6.86 5.52 5.14
C ILE A 81 6.21 5.09 6.46
N GLY A 82 5.09 4.37 6.40
CA GLY A 82 4.40 3.83 7.58
C GLY A 82 5.29 2.86 8.36
N ALA A 83 5.95 1.92 7.67
CA ALA A 83 6.89 1.00 8.29
C ALA A 83 8.09 1.73 8.91
N ALA A 84 8.73 2.66 8.18
CA ALA A 84 9.89 3.40 8.69
C ALA A 84 9.56 4.21 9.95
N LEU A 85 8.40 4.88 9.98
CA LEU A 85 7.94 5.63 11.14
C LEU A 85 7.70 4.71 12.35
N VAL A 86 6.97 3.61 12.15
CA VAL A 86 6.62 2.69 13.23
C VAL A 86 7.87 2.02 13.79
N VAL A 87 8.79 1.55 12.93
CA VAL A 87 10.03 0.92 13.36
C VAL A 87 10.93 1.91 14.09
N GLN A 88 11.16 3.12 13.56
CA GLN A 88 11.94 4.15 14.26
C GLN A 88 11.37 4.50 15.63
N LEU A 89 10.04 4.54 15.74
CA LEU A 89 9.39 4.81 17.00
C LEU A 89 9.57 3.64 17.98
N GLN A 90 9.39 2.41 17.51
CA GLN A 90 9.65 1.20 18.31
C GLN A 90 11.09 1.18 18.84
N ASP A 91 12.07 1.44 17.97
CA ASP A 91 13.49 1.48 18.34
C ASP A 91 13.80 2.60 19.35
N PHE A 92 13.25 3.80 19.15
CA PHE A 92 13.43 4.93 20.07
C PHE A 92 12.83 4.63 21.45
N LEU A 93 11.65 4.01 21.49
CA LEU A 93 10.99 3.60 22.74
C LEU A 93 11.74 2.46 23.44
N ALA A 94 12.25 1.49 22.68
CA ALA A 94 13.05 0.37 23.22
C ALA A 94 14.36 0.87 23.85
N THR A 95 14.99 1.88 23.24
CA THR A 95 16.22 2.52 23.72
C THR A 95 16.00 3.36 24.97
N ALA A 96 14.79 3.89 25.19
CA ALA A 96 14.42 4.67 26.38
C ALA A 96 14.24 3.83 27.66
N GLY A 97 14.45 2.51 27.62
CA GLY A 97 14.55 1.65 28.82
C GLY A 97 13.27 0.93 29.25
N PHE A 98 12.21 0.96 28.44
CA PHE A 98 10.92 0.31 28.77
C PHE A 98 10.86 -1.14 28.22
N GLN A 99 11.71 -2.02 28.72
CA GLN A 99 11.80 -3.42 28.26
C GLN A 99 10.67 -4.32 28.82
N GLU A 100 9.97 -3.90 29.89
CA GLU A 100 9.08 -4.78 30.69
C GLU A 100 7.68 -4.20 30.98
N THR A 101 7.12 -3.35 30.10
CA THR A 101 5.72 -2.90 30.28
C THR A 101 5.01 -2.66 28.95
N GLY A 102 4.61 -3.74 28.28
CA GLY A 102 3.94 -3.71 26.98
C GLY A 102 2.70 -2.81 26.90
N ILE A 103 2.11 -2.42 28.04
CA ILE A 103 0.99 -1.48 28.14
C ILE A 103 1.40 -0.02 27.86
N VAL A 104 2.56 0.43 28.35
CA VAL A 104 3.04 1.81 28.13
C VAL A 104 3.45 2.00 26.67
N THR A 105 4.14 1.00 26.12
CA THR A 105 4.49 0.95 24.69
C THR A 105 3.24 0.90 23.82
N GLY A 106 2.25 0.07 24.16
CA GLY A 106 0.98 -0.03 23.43
C GLY A 106 0.15 1.25 23.49
N SER A 107 0.13 1.95 24.62
CA SER A 107 -0.64 3.18 24.79
C SER A 107 -0.03 4.38 24.06
N ILE A 108 1.29 4.56 24.09
CA ILE A 108 1.99 5.57 23.26
C ILE A 108 1.81 5.26 21.76
N PHE A 109 1.91 3.99 21.38
CA PHE A 109 1.65 3.55 20.02
C PHE A 109 0.22 3.91 19.57
N ILE A 110 -0.79 3.63 20.40
CA ILE A 110 -2.20 4.00 20.13
C ILE A 110 -2.35 5.51 19.99
N VAL A 111 -1.78 6.31 20.90
CA VAL A 111 -1.89 7.79 20.87
C VAL A 111 -1.31 8.35 19.57
N ILE A 112 -0.15 7.86 19.13
CA ILE A 112 0.52 8.33 17.92
C ILE A 112 -0.23 7.86 16.65
N VAL A 113 -0.70 6.61 16.60
CA VAL A 113 -1.55 6.12 15.51
C VAL A 113 -2.84 6.93 15.39
N LEU A 114 -3.44 7.31 16.51
CA LEU A 114 -4.63 8.16 16.54
C LEU A 114 -4.34 9.61 16.14
N LEU A 115 -3.16 10.15 16.45
CA LEU A 115 -2.72 11.48 15.99
C LEU A 115 -2.48 11.51 14.47
N PHE A 116 -2.03 10.40 13.88
CA PHE A 116 -1.77 10.27 12.44
C PHE A 116 -2.87 9.50 11.68
N ARG A 117 -4.13 9.62 12.12
CA ARG A 117 -5.33 8.85 11.66
C ARG A 117 -5.67 8.88 10.16
N ARG A 118 -4.98 9.69 9.35
CA ARG A 118 -5.20 9.81 7.89
C ARG A 118 -4.08 9.21 7.03
N GLY A 119 -3.01 8.71 7.67
CA GLY A 119 -1.79 8.33 6.98
C GLY A 119 -1.01 9.53 6.45
N ILE A 120 0.30 9.51 6.65
CA ILE A 120 1.20 10.60 6.27
C ILE A 120 1.10 10.84 4.75
N TRP A 121 1.02 9.76 3.97
CA TRP A 121 0.94 9.85 2.51
C TRP A 121 -0.41 10.36 2.01
N GLY A 122 -1.52 10.02 2.66
CA GLY A 122 -2.86 10.50 2.31
C GLY A 122 -3.00 12.02 2.49
N THR A 123 -2.41 12.54 3.56
CA THR A 123 -2.37 13.98 3.86
C THR A 123 -1.38 14.72 2.96
N ALA A 124 -0.18 14.16 2.74
CA ALA A 124 0.82 14.72 1.83
C ALA A 124 0.33 14.77 0.38
N ARG A 125 -0.38 13.74 -0.11
CA ARG A 125 -0.99 13.77 -1.44
C ARG A 125 -2.07 14.84 -1.56
N HIS A 126 -2.95 14.97 -0.58
CA HIS A 126 -4.01 16.00 -0.60
C HIS A 126 -3.43 17.43 -0.64
N LEU A 127 -2.29 17.66 0.01
CA LEU A 127 -1.54 18.92 -0.06
C LEU A 127 -0.77 19.11 -1.39
N LEU A 128 -0.41 18.04 -2.09
CA LEU A 128 0.31 18.08 -3.37
C LEU A 128 -0.64 18.07 -4.60
N THR A 129 -1.87 17.57 -4.48
CA THR A 129 -2.84 17.48 -5.60
C THR A 129 -3.75 18.70 -5.75
N THR A 130 -3.65 19.72 -4.90
CA THR A 130 -4.38 21.00 -5.06
C THR A 130 -3.85 21.88 -6.22
N ARG A 131 -3.10 21.32 -7.17
CA ARG A 131 -2.64 22.01 -8.38
C ARG A 131 -3.23 21.51 -9.70
N HIS A 132 -4.24 20.63 -9.70
CA HIS A 132 -4.97 20.34 -10.94
C HIS A 132 -6.26 21.17 -11.03
N PRO A 133 -6.36 22.15 -11.95
CA PRO A 133 -7.56 22.94 -12.14
C PRO A 133 -8.74 22.04 -12.56
N PRO A 134 -9.97 22.37 -12.17
CA PRO A 134 -11.17 21.65 -12.61
C PRO A 134 -11.23 21.67 -14.15
N THR A 135 -11.29 20.50 -14.75
CA THR A 135 -11.66 20.35 -16.17
C THR A 135 -13.03 21.04 -16.35
N PRO A 136 -13.14 22.08 -17.18
CA PRO A 136 -14.42 22.71 -17.47
C PRO A 136 -15.40 21.67 -18.01
N ASP A 137 -16.63 21.72 -17.51
CA ASP A 137 -17.78 20.97 -17.99
C ASP A 137 -17.71 20.77 -19.51
N GLN A 138 -17.56 19.51 -19.94
CA GLN A 138 -17.96 19.16 -21.30
C GLN A 138 -19.47 19.37 -21.37
N PRO A 139 -19.98 20.27 -22.22
CA PRO A 139 -21.41 20.34 -22.47
C PRO A 139 -21.88 18.98 -22.97
N ALA A 140 -23.05 18.56 -22.48
CA ALA A 140 -23.68 17.29 -22.77
C ALA A 140 -23.63 16.93 -24.26
N PRO A 141 -23.52 15.63 -24.62
CA PRO A 141 -23.52 15.21 -26.01
C PRO A 141 -24.79 15.71 -26.69
N GLU A 142 -24.60 16.63 -27.62
CA GLU A 142 -25.62 17.14 -28.53
C GLU A 142 -26.30 15.93 -29.17
N THR A 143 -27.55 15.73 -28.77
CA THR A 143 -28.44 14.72 -29.35
C THR A 143 -28.63 15.14 -30.80
N LYS A 144 -27.88 14.51 -31.70
CA LYS A 144 -28.12 14.63 -33.13
C LYS A 144 -29.54 14.11 -33.35
N GLU A 145 -30.47 15.03 -33.58
CA GLU A 145 -31.79 14.72 -34.11
C GLU A 145 -31.63 13.81 -35.33
N PRO A 146 -32.51 12.82 -35.51
CA PRO A 146 -32.49 11.98 -36.70
C PRO A 146 -32.76 12.89 -37.90
N VAL A 147 -31.76 13.04 -38.77
CA VAL A 147 -31.93 13.65 -40.09
C VAL A 147 -32.96 12.81 -40.84
N ASP A 148 -34.15 13.39 -41.00
CA ASP A 148 -35.19 12.91 -41.89
C ASP A 148 -34.62 12.66 -43.30
N THR A 149 -34.76 11.43 -43.79
CA THR A 149 -34.77 11.03 -45.20
C THR A 149 -35.32 9.59 -45.24
N PRO A 150 -36.21 9.15 -46.19
CA PRO A 150 -36.63 9.77 -47.46
C PRO A 150 -38.16 9.77 -47.71
N ALA A 151 -38.59 10.50 -48.75
CA ALA A 151 -39.67 10.09 -49.66
C ALA A 151 -39.18 10.28 -51.10
#